data_AF-A0A1F9QHJ9-F1
#
_entry.id   AF-A0A1F9QHJ9-F1
#
_cell.length_a   1.000
_cell.length_b   1.000
_cell.length_c   1.000
_cell.angle_alpha   90.00
_cell.angle_beta   90.00
_cell.angle_gamma   90.00
#
_symmetry.space_group_name_H-M   'P 1'
#
loop_
_entity.id
_entity.type
_entity.pdbx_description
1 polymer ?
#
loop_
_entity_poly.entity_id
_entity_poly.type
_entity_poly.pdbx_seq_one_letter_code
_entity_poly.pdbx_strand_id
1 'polypeptide(L)'
;MANIINCRLAATNVAPDTFKEFEQSIKLCHQVFTTMAVEAGMPRLIETILAEDFDNIVLEKMRKKEHEARFTSERPFGHVAAKNLSQDDSHDHVIIIFNASDWSREMSSTGDGKLLQLALIAHELAHPYLMRMRSASGAAKDVIYPFITPTETARSLTRIIIDEYYADSLAALIVNHLCTKTINGASSPAHIWDIFGQTYLESLKQHISKAGEVFPGYVNSYRTRQIPLEEMWGNVQSATEHLFVMYIHARALADATGEEVLIFDSPEIKQLPFMQRYTQGSTTTFLNRFRRHSPLLSVDSWRKMEEDVIPAGELAFKEIWRRLGLEFQETAPQKSYKIIVSAPA
;
A
#
# COMPACT_ATOMS: atom_id res chain seq x y z
N MET A 1 13.02 -12.52 29.75
CA MET A 1 12.64 -11.65 28.63
C MET A 1 11.57 -12.40 27.85
N ALA A 2 10.31 -11.96 27.92
CA ALA A 2 9.21 -12.63 27.24
C ALA A 2 9.40 -12.51 25.71
N ASN A 3 9.09 -13.54 24.92
CA ASN A 3 9.21 -13.47 23.47
C ASN A 3 8.14 -12.53 22.91
N ILE A 4 8.60 -11.43 22.32
CA ILE A 4 7.80 -10.21 22.11
C ILE A 4 7.07 -10.18 20.76
N ILE A 5 7.36 -11.10 19.84
CA ILE A 5 6.52 -11.38 18.68
C ILE A 5 6.46 -12.91 18.51
N ASN A 6 5.32 -13.52 18.84
CA ASN A 6 5.10 -14.95 18.65
C ASN A 6 4.52 -15.17 17.24
N CYS A 7 5.41 -15.31 16.26
CA CYS A 7 5.04 -15.81 14.94
C CYS A 7 4.53 -17.24 15.07
N ARG A 8 3.22 -17.42 15.14
CA ARG A 8 2.57 -18.71 14.99
C ARG A 8 2.33 -18.93 13.51
N LEU A 9 3.10 -19.85 12.94
CA LEU A 9 2.95 -20.28 11.55
C LEU A 9 1.81 -21.30 11.47
N ALA A 10 0.78 -20.98 10.71
CA ALA A 10 -0.26 -21.95 10.35
C ALA A 10 -0.29 -22.11 8.84
N ALA A 11 -0.30 -23.35 8.37
CA ALA A 11 -0.56 -23.68 6.97
C ALA A 11 -1.92 -24.36 6.86
N THR A 12 -2.71 -23.97 5.88
CA THR A 12 -3.92 -24.69 5.49
C THR A 12 -3.67 -25.35 4.14
N ASN A 13 -3.52 -26.68 4.14
CA ASN A 13 -3.35 -27.53 2.95
C ASN A 13 -2.09 -27.32 2.09
N VAL A 14 -1.16 -26.45 2.48
CA VAL A 14 0.08 -26.17 1.73
C VAL A 14 1.06 -27.36 1.74
N ALA A 15 1.74 -27.60 0.60
CA ALA A 15 2.82 -28.58 0.49
C ALA A 15 3.97 -28.35 1.52
N PRO A 16 4.52 -29.40 2.15
CA PRO A 16 5.53 -29.24 3.21
C PRO A 16 6.78 -28.45 2.83
N ASP A 17 7.30 -28.63 1.60
CA ASP A 17 8.51 -27.94 1.13
C ASP A 17 8.25 -26.43 0.96
N THR A 18 7.12 -26.06 0.35
CA THR A 18 6.66 -24.67 0.21
C THR A 18 6.51 -24.01 1.58
N PHE A 19 5.89 -24.69 2.53
CA PHE A 19 5.75 -24.17 3.89
C PHE A 19 7.11 -23.96 4.58
N LYS A 20 8.05 -24.88 4.40
CA LYS A 20 9.40 -24.77 4.96
C LYS A 20 10.16 -23.57 4.39
N GLU A 21 10.05 -23.33 3.09
CA GLU A 21 10.65 -22.15 2.45
C GLU A 21 10.04 -20.84 2.97
N PHE A 22 8.71 -20.78 3.07
CA PHE A 22 8.00 -19.65 3.67
C PHE A 22 8.44 -19.41 5.12
N GLU A 23 8.49 -20.45 5.95
CA GLU A 23 8.93 -20.38 7.34
C GLU A 23 10.35 -19.80 7.46
N GLN A 24 11.26 -20.22 6.60
CA GLN A 24 12.64 -19.71 6.60
C GLN A 24 12.68 -18.21 6.27
N SER A 25 11.95 -17.78 5.24
CA SER A 25 11.87 -16.37 4.85
C SER A 25 11.21 -15.50 5.92
N ILE A 26 10.12 -15.97 6.53
CA ILE A 26 9.47 -15.27 7.65
C ILE A 26 10.44 -15.08 8.80
N LYS A 27 11.14 -16.14 9.24
CA LYS A 27 12.08 -16.05 10.38
C LYS A 27 13.16 -15.00 10.15
N LEU A 28 13.66 -14.90 8.92
CA LEU A 28 14.71 -13.96 8.55
C LEU A 28 14.23 -12.50 8.69
N CYS A 29 13.09 -12.15 8.08
CA CYS A 29 12.55 -10.79 8.14
C CYS A 29 12.01 -10.44 9.54
N HIS A 30 11.37 -11.40 10.20
CA HIS A 30 10.76 -11.23 11.51
C HIS A 30 11.76 -10.84 12.60
N GLN A 31 12.98 -11.37 12.56
CA GLN A 31 14.02 -11.00 13.52
C GLN A 31 14.36 -9.50 13.47
N VAL A 32 14.38 -8.92 12.26
CA VAL A 32 14.64 -7.48 12.07
C VAL A 32 13.51 -6.65 12.68
N PHE A 33 12.25 -6.94 12.32
CA PHE A 33 11.09 -6.21 12.88
C PHE A 33 10.91 -6.41 14.38
N THR A 34 11.27 -7.58 14.92
CA THR A 34 11.28 -7.82 16.37
C THR A 34 12.27 -6.90 17.05
N THR A 35 13.48 -6.78 16.52
CA THR A 35 14.52 -5.90 17.07
C THR A 35 14.04 -4.44 17.05
N MET A 36 13.56 -3.97 15.90
CA MET A 36 13.02 -2.61 15.76
C MET A 36 11.87 -2.32 16.72
N ALA A 37 10.92 -3.26 16.85
CA ALA A 37 9.77 -3.11 17.73
C ALA A 37 10.19 -3.05 19.22
N VAL A 38 11.16 -3.87 19.63
CA VAL A 38 11.68 -3.87 21.01
C VAL A 38 12.43 -2.57 21.31
N GLU A 39 13.31 -2.12 20.41
CA GLU A 39 14.07 -0.88 20.58
C GLU A 39 13.17 0.35 20.65
N ALA A 40 12.07 0.35 19.89
CA ALA A 40 11.07 1.41 19.92
C ALA A 40 10.06 1.28 21.07
N GLY A 41 10.15 0.24 21.91
CA GLY A 41 9.25 0.03 23.05
C GLY A 41 7.81 -0.33 22.66
N MET A 42 7.61 -0.96 21.48
CA MET A 42 6.31 -1.31 20.92
C MET A 42 6.19 -2.81 20.62
N PRO A 43 6.24 -3.66 21.65
CA PRO A 43 6.03 -5.11 21.52
C PRO A 43 4.66 -5.44 20.89
N ARG A 44 4.55 -6.57 20.17
CA ARG A 44 3.28 -6.98 19.51
C ARG A 44 3.22 -8.48 19.21
N LEU A 45 2.03 -9.04 19.17
CA LEU A 45 1.80 -10.38 18.63
C LEU A 45 1.54 -10.30 17.12
N ILE A 46 2.41 -10.90 16.30
CA ILE A 46 2.16 -11.13 14.87
C ILE A 46 2.02 -12.63 14.66
N GLU A 47 0.88 -13.09 14.15
CA GLU A 47 0.71 -14.44 13.63
C GLU A 47 0.77 -14.40 12.10
N THR A 48 1.40 -15.41 11.47
CA THR A 48 1.48 -15.47 10.01
C THR A 48 0.92 -16.79 9.50
N ILE A 49 0.09 -16.71 8.46
CA ILE A 49 -0.62 -17.86 7.89
C ILE A 49 -0.28 -17.94 6.41
N LEU A 50 0.09 -19.11 5.92
CA LEU A 50 0.21 -19.37 4.49
C LEU A 50 -1.00 -20.20 4.06
N ALA A 51 -1.84 -19.63 3.18
CA ALA A 51 -3.14 -20.21 2.84
C ALA A 51 -3.27 -20.48 1.34
N GLU A 52 -3.60 -21.72 0.97
CA GLU A 52 -4.06 -22.04 -0.39
C GLU A 52 -5.47 -21.49 -0.65
N ASP A 53 -6.35 -21.58 0.35
CA ASP A 53 -7.71 -21.03 0.31
C ASP A 53 -7.74 -19.62 0.91
N PHE A 54 -6.98 -18.72 0.28
CA PHE A 54 -6.69 -17.38 0.80
C PHE A 54 -7.95 -16.59 1.18
N ASP A 55 -8.95 -16.53 0.28
CA ASP A 55 -10.16 -15.73 0.48
C ASP A 55 -10.99 -16.22 1.67
N ASN A 56 -11.17 -17.54 1.79
CA ASN A 56 -11.96 -18.10 2.90
C ASN A 56 -11.24 -17.90 4.24
N ILE A 57 -9.92 -18.05 4.30
CA ILE A 57 -9.16 -17.84 5.53
C ILE A 57 -9.19 -16.35 5.94
N VAL A 58 -9.10 -15.42 4.97
CA VAL A 58 -9.30 -13.99 5.27
C VAL A 58 -10.68 -13.75 5.86
N LEU A 59 -11.74 -14.25 5.21
CA LEU A 59 -13.11 -14.10 5.69
C LEU A 59 -13.34 -14.74 7.07
N GLU A 60 -12.69 -15.87 7.37
CA GLU A 60 -12.76 -16.54 8.68
C GLU A 60 -12.10 -15.72 9.79
N LYS A 61 -10.97 -15.07 9.50
CA LYS A 61 -10.15 -14.33 10.48
C LYS A 61 -10.50 -12.84 10.59
N MET A 62 -11.29 -12.30 9.66
CA MET A 62 -11.78 -10.93 9.72
C MET A 62 -12.69 -10.73 10.94
N ARG A 63 -12.60 -9.56 11.58
CA ARG A 63 -13.46 -9.24 12.72
C ARG A 63 -14.87 -8.95 12.22
N LYS A 64 -15.91 -9.32 12.98
CA LYS A 64 -17.34 -9.05 12.67
C LYS A 64 -17.65 -7.61 12.24
N LYS A 65 -16.91 -6.61 12.75
CA LYS A 65 -17.06 -5.19 12.38
C LYS A 65 -16.49 -4.83 11.00
N GLU A 66 -15.64 -5.68 10.43
CA GLU A 66 -15.02 -5.51 9.11
C GLU A 66 -15.79 -6.26 7.99
N HIS A 67 -16.74 -7.14 8.35
CA HIS A 67 -17.55 -7.95 7.41
C HIS A 67 -18.55 -7.17 6.57
N GLU A 68 -18.72 -5.86 6.78
CA GLU A 68 -19.68 -5.05 6.02
C GLU A 68 -19.23 -4.83 4.56
N ALA A 69 -17.94 -5.05 4.25
CA ALA A 69 -17.42 -5.14 2.89
C ALA A 69 -17.12 -6.61 2.53
N ARG A 70 -17.69 -7.13 1.44
CA ARG A 70 -17.31 -8.44 0.91
C ARG A 70 -15.86 -8.38 0.42
N PHE A 71 -14.94 -8.99 1.15
CA PHE A 71 -13.56 -9.15 0.70
C PHE A 71 -13.50 -10.05 -0.54
N THR A 72 -12.63 -9.69 -1.48
CA THR A 72 -12.22 -10.52 -2.62
C THR A 72 -10.73 -10.31 -2.85
N SER A 73 -10.02 -11.39 -3.19
CA SER A 73 -8.63 -11.32 -3.65
C SER A 73 -8.50 -10.65 -5.02
N GLU A 74 -9.57 -10.61 -5.81
CA GLU A 74 -9.57 -9.98 -7.12
C GLU A 74 -9.56 -8.46 -7.01
N ARG A 75 -8.54 -7.83 -7.60
CA ARG A 75 -8.49 -6.38 -7.80
C ARG A 75 -8.56 -6.09 -9.30
N PRO A 76 -9.02 -4.89 -9.72
CA PRO A 76 -9.07 -4.51 -11.13
C PRO A 76 -7.75 -4.66 -11.92
N PHE A 77 -6.63 -4.84 -11.21
CA PHE A 77 -5.28 -4.85 -11.76
C PHE A 77 -4.32 -5.86 -11.10
N GLY A 78 -4.84 -6.86 -10.36
CA GLY A 78 -3.99 -7.88 -9.73
C GLY A 78 -4.72 -8.75 -8.70
N HIS A 79 -3.97 -9.63 -8.04
CA HIS A 79 -4.45 -10.39 -6.88
C HIS A 79 -3.84 -9.84 -5.60
N VAL A 80 -4.55 -9.99 -4.49
CA VAL A 80 -4.01 -9.69 -3.16
C VAL A 80 -3.02 -10.80 -2.77
N ALA A 81 -1.75 -10.44 -2.59
CA ALA A 81 -0.70 -11.38 -2.20
C ALA A 81 -0.71 -11.71 -0.70
N ALA A 82 -1.14 -10.74 0.12
CA ALA A 82 -1.30 -10.93 1.55
C ALA A 82 -2.29 -9.92 2.16
N LYS A 83 -2.73 -10.22 3.39
CA LYS A 83 -3.68 -9.38 4.13
C LYS A 83 -3.32 -9.32 5.61
N ASN A 84 -3.14 -8.10 6.11
CA ASN A 84 -3.04 -7.81 7.54
C ASN A 84 -4.45 -7.65 8.14
N LEU A 85 -4.71 -8.37 9.23
CA LEU A 85 -5.97 -8.36 9.97
C LEU A 85 -5.72 -8.10 11.45
N SER A 86 -6.08 -6.90 11.92
CA SER A 86 -6.01 -6.57 13.35
C SER A 86 -7.02 -7.39 14.12
N GLN A 87 -6.59 -8.03 15.22
CA GLN A 87 -7.46 -8.86 16.06
C GLN A 87 -8.03 -8.10 17.26
N ASP A 88 -7.47 -6.94 17.56
CA ASP A 88 -7.94 -6.02 18.61
C ASP A 88 -7.94 -4.56 18.11
N ASP A 89 -8.50 -3.67 18.93
CA ASP A 89 -8.58 -2.22 18.64
C ASP A 89 -7.27 -1.49 19.00
N SER A 90 -6.37 -2.12 19.77
CA SER A 90 -5.07 -1.54 20.13
C SER A 90 -3.97 -1.81 19.11
N HIS A 91 -4.26 -2.66 18.13
CA HIS A 91 -3.35 -3.19 17.11
C HIS A 91 -2.15 -3.93 17.72
N ASP A 92 -2.34 -4.50 18.92
CA ASP A 92 -1.29 -5.26 19.61
C ASP A 92 -1.22 -6.71 19.11
N HIS A 93 -2.30 -7.22 18.53
CA HIS A 93 -2.36 -8.51 17.86
C HIS A 93 -2.80 -8.36 16.38
N VAL A 94 -1.95 -8.81 15.46
CA VAL A 94 -2.23 -8.82 14.02
C VAL A 94 -1.99 -10.23 13.45
N ILE A 95 -2.92 -10.69 12.62
CA ILE A 95 -2.75 -11.88 11.79
C ILE A 95 -2.41 -11.41 10.37
N ILE A 96 -1.35 -11.96 9.79
CA ILE A 96 -0.99 -11.75 8.38
C ILE A 96 -1.24 -13.04 7.62
N ILE A 97 -2.12 -12.99 6.64
CA ILE A 97 -2.40 -14.14 5.78
C ILE A 97 -1.70 -13.89 4.45
N PHE A 98 -0.91 -14.85 3.99
CA PHE A 98 -0.22 -14.84 2.70
C PHE A 98 -0.88 -15.85 1.77
N ASN A 99 -1.01 -15.48 0.50
CA ASN A 99 -1.53 -16.36 -0.53
C ASN A 99 -0.45 -17.36 -0.96
N ALA A 100 -0.73 -18.66 -0.82
CA ALA A 100 0.22 -19.72 -1.15
C ALA A 100 0.55 -19.79 -2.65
N SER A 101 -0.26 -19.20 -3.54
CA SER A 101 0.06 -19.12 -4.96
C SER A 101 1.37 -18.37 -5.23
N ASP A 102 1.73 -17.44 -4.35
CA ASP A 102 2.98 -16.68 -4.43
C ASP A 102 4.20 -17.47 -3.92
N TRP A 103 4.01 -18.74 -3.56
CA TRP A 103 5.10 -19.69 -3.25
C TRP A 103 5.16 -20.86 -4.24
N SER A 104 4.73 -20.64 -5.49
CA SER A 104 4.84 -21.65 -6.54
C SER A 104 6.29 -22.12 -6.72
N ARG A 105 6.46 -23.40 -7.11
CA ARG A 105 7.79 -24.00 -7.34
C ARG A 105 8.58 -23.26 -8.42
N GLU A 106 7.90 -22.72 -9.43
CA GLU A 106 8.53 -21.97 -10.52
C GLU A 106 9.13 -20.66 -9.99
N MET A 107 8.35 -19.88 -9.24
CA MET A 107 8.84 -18.62 -8.66
C MET A 107 9.97 -18.87 -7.65
N SER A 108 9.79 -19.85 -6.77
CA SER A 108 10.76 -20.20 -5.71
C SER A 108 12.06 -20.83 -6.26
N SER A 109 12.08 -21.26 -7.52
CA SER A 109 13.27 -21.87 -8.16
C SER A 109 14.29 -20.85 -8.67
N THR A 110 13.92 -19.57 -8.77
CA THR A 110 14.78 -18.50 -9.29
C THR A 110 15.28 -17.59 -8.16
N GLY A 111 16.46 -16.98 -8.35
CA GLY A 111 16.96 -15.97 -7.40
C GLY A 111 16.01 -14.77 -7.30
N ASP A 112 15.47 -14.35 -8.43
CA ASP A 112 14.54 -13.22 -8.56
C ASP A 112 13.21 -13.48 -7.85
N GLY A 113 12.64 -14.68 -7.97
CA GLY A 113 11.41 -15.02 -7.26
C GLY A 113 11.60 -15.12 -5.75
N LYS A 114 12.74 -15.64 -5.27
CA LYS A 114 13.08 -15.60 -3.84
C LYS A 114 13.24 -14.18 -3.31
N LEU A 115 13.82 -13.29 -4.11
CA LEU A 115 13.94 -11.87 -3.77
C LEU A 115 12.55 -11.23 -3.58
N LEU A 116 11.63 -11.47 -4.51
CA LEU A 116 10.25 -10.96 -4.42
C LEU A 116 9.49 -11.51 -3.22
N GLN A 117 9.63 -12.80 -2.90
CA GLN A 117 8.98 -13.41 -1.73
C GLN A 117 9.50 -12.81 -0.41
N LEU A 118 10.81 -12.59 -0.30
CA LEU A 118 11.41 -11.91 0.86
C LEU A 118 10.94 -10.46 0.96
N ALA A 119 10.86 -9.75 -0.16
CA ALA A 119 10.35 -8.39 -0.21
C ALA A 119 8.89 -8.31 0.24
N LEU A 120 8.03 -9.20 -0.27
CA LEU A 120 6.63 -9.31 0.11
C LEU A 120 6.49 -9.59 1.61
N ILE A 121 7.21 -10.58 2.14
CA ILE A 121 7.20 -10.86 3.58
C ILE A 121 7.61 -9.63 4.40
N ALA A 122 8.71 -8.98 4.01
CA ALA A 122 9.21 -7.83 4.75
C ALA A 122 8.25 -6.64 4.68
N HIS A 123 7.62 -6.42 3.53
CA HIS A 123 6.57 -5.42 3.33
C HIS A 123 5.40 -5.66 4.27
N GLU A 124 4.86 -6.88 4.29
CA GLU A 124 3.70 -7.19 5.11
C GLU A 124 4.00 -7.12 6.61
N LEU A 125 5.20 -7.54 7.03
CA LEU A 125 5.63 -7.37 8.42
C LEU A 125 5.86 -5.90 8.82
N ALA A 126 6.10 -5.02 7.86
CA ALA A 126 6.23 -3.59 8.10
C ALA A 126 4.90 -2.94 8.46
N HIS A 127 3.79 -3.37 7.86
CA HIS A 127 2.46 -2.78 8.10
C HIS A 127 2.06 -2.75 9.58
N PRO A 128 2.11 -3.88 10.33
CA PRO A 128 1.90 -3.83 11.77
C PRO A 128 2.83 -2.82 12.44
N TYR A 129 4.13 -2.85 12.11
CA TYR A 129 5.12 -1.93 12.67
C TYR A 129 4.67 -0.47 12.56
N LEU A 130 4.33 -0.03 11.34
CA LEU A 130 3.88 1.31 11.00
C LEU A 130 2.53 1.67 11.66
N MET A 131 1.57 0.76 11.68
CA MET A 131 0.28 0.98 12.35
C MET A 131 0.44 1.30 13.83
N ARG A 132 1.36 0.61 14.52
CA ARG A 132 1.64 0.89 15.94
C ARG A 132 2.40 2.18 16.14
N MET A 133 3.33 2.52 15.24
CA MET A 133 4.01 3.82 15.24
C MET A 133 2.99 4.97 15.17
N ARG A 134 2.01 4.84 14.27
CA ARG A 134 0.89 5.79 14.17
C ARG A 134 0.07 5.86 15.47
N SER A 135 -0.28 4.72 16.03
CA SER A 135 -1.06 4.64 17.27
C SER A 135 -0.31 5.28 18.45
N ALA A 136 0.94 4.87 18.67
CA ALA A 136 1.80 5.36 19.75
C ALA A 136 2.12 6.85 19.62
N SER A 137 2.27 7.37 18.40
CA SER A 137 2.49 8.80 18.16
C SER A 137 1.25 9.67 18.36
N GLY A 138 0.08 9.05 18.50
CA GLY A 138 -1.20 9.74 18.62
C GLY A 138 -1.69 10.38 17.31
N ALA A 139 -1.06 10.11 16.17
CA ALA A 139 -1.46 10.65 14.87
C ALA A 139 -2.88 10.21 14.45
N ALA A 140 -3.37 9.09 14.99
CA ALA A 140 -4.72 8.59 14.77
C ALA A 140 -5.76 8.97 15.85
N LYS A 141 -5.37 9.71 16.91
CA LYS A 141 -6.20 9.89 18.12
C LYS A 141 -7.59 10.48 17.85
N ASP A 142 -7.71 11.36 16.86
CA ASP A 142 -8.96 12.07 16.53
C ASP A 142 -9.55 11.61 15.19
N VAL A 143 -9.09 10.48 14.66
CA VAL A 143 -9.59 9.90 13.40
C VAL A 143 -10.81 9.05 13.70
N ILE A 144 -11.98 9.48 13.20
CA ILE A 144 -13.25 8.78 13.41
C ILE A 144 -13.58 7.94 12.17
N TYR A 145 -13.68 6.64 12.36
CA TYR A 145 -14.12 5.68 11.34
C TYR A 145 -15.64 5.39 11.48
N PRO A 146 -16.34 5.05 10.38
CA PRO A 146 -15.87 5.04 8.99
C PRO A 146 -15.68 6.46 8.43
N PHE A 147 -14.89 6.58 7.37
CA PHE A 147 -14.73 7.84 6.63
C PHE A 147 -15.99 8.08 5.81
N ILE A 148 -16.67 9.19 6.09
CA ILE A 148 -17.94 9.50 5.44
C ILE A 148 -17.72 10.58 4.38
N THR A 149 -16.91 11.60 4.66
CA THR A 149 -16.80 12.76 3.78
C THR A 149 -15.67 12.62 2.74
N PRO A 150 -15.73 13.33 1.60
CA PRO A 150 -14.64 13.39 0.61
C PRO A 150 -13.30 13.83 1.20
N THR A 151 -13.29 14.79 2.14
CA THR A 151 -12.09 15.21 2.87
C THR A 151 -11.54 14.08 3.74
N GLU A 152 -12.39 13.39 4.50
CA GLU A 152 -11.99 12.22 5.29
C GLU A 152 -11.43 11.11 4.39
N THR A 153 -12.06 10.87 3.24
CA THR A 153 -11.60 9.92 2.21
C THR A 153 -10.21 10.30 1.70
N ALA A 154 -10.00 11.54 1.26
CA ALA A 154 -8.72 11.99 0.70
C ALA A 154 -7.58 11.84 1.72
N ARG A 155 -7.84 12.16 2.99
CA ARG A 155 -6.89 11.95 4.08
C ARG A 155 -6.63 10.47 4.34
N SER A 156 -7.65 9.63 4.26
CA SER A 156 -7.51 8.17 4.37
C SER A 156 -6.63 7.61 3.26
N LEU A 157 -6.91 7.96 2.00
CA LEU A 157 -6.09 7.57 0.86
C LEU A 157 -4.64 7.99 1.06
N THR A 158 -4.42 9.21 1.55
CA THR A 158 -3.07 9.69 1.83
C THR A 158 -2.35 8.84 2.88
N ARG A 159 -3.04 8.39 3.93
CA ARG A 159 -2.47 7.46 4.93
C ARG A 159 -2.15 6.09 4.35
N ILE A 160 -3.01 5.57 3.48
CA ILE A 160 -2.74 4.32 2.75
C ILE A 160 -1.46 4.49 1.92
N ILE A 161 -1.34 5.55 1.12
CA ILE A 161 -0.14 5.81 0.32
C ILE A 161 1.13 5.95 1.19
N ILE A 162 1.02 6.63 2.33
CA ILE A 162 2.11 6.72 3.31
C ILE A 162 2.51 5.30 3.76
N ASP A 163 1.55 4.51 4.25
CA ASP A 163 1.81 3.17 4.78
C ASP A 163 2.49 2.28 3.75
N GLU A 164 1.98 2.23 2.52
CA GLU A 164 2.56 1.44 1.43
C GLU A 164 3.99 1.92 1.07
N TYR A 165 4.23 3.24 1.00
CA TYR A 165 5.57 3.78 0.74
C TYR A 165 6.59 3.31 1.80
N TYR A 166 6.23 3.46 3.07
CA TYR A 166 7.13 3.12 4.17
C TYR A 166 7.27 1.61 4.33
N ALA A 167 6.22 0.84 4.06
CA ALA A 167 6.28 -0.62 4.08
C ALA A 167 7.31 -1.13 3.07
N ASP A 168 7.25 -0.65 1.82
CA ASP A 168 8.24 -1.01 0.80
C ASP A 168 9.62 -0.44 1.06
N SER A 169 9.71 0.77 1.60
CA SER A 169 11.01 1.36 1.93
C SER A 169 11.72 0.53 3.01
N LEU A 170 10.99 0.08 4.04
CA LEU A 170 11.52 -0.83 5.06
C LEU A 170 11.84 -2.22 4.49
N ALA A 171 10.96 -2.75 3.63
CA ALA A 171 11.20 -4.02 2.95
C ALA A 171 12.47 -3.98 2.10
N ALA A 172 12.67 -2.90 1.34
CA ALA A 172 13.84 -2.69 0.51
C ALA A 172 15.11 -2.59 1.35
N LEU A 173 15.09 -1.89 2.50
CA LEU A 173 16.24 -1.86 3.42
C LEU A 173 16.64 -3.26 3.90
N ILE A 174 15.65 -4.08 4.27
CA ILE A 174 15.87 -5.46 4.72
C ILE A 174 16.43 -6.31 3.58
N VAL A 175 15.79 -6.28 2.41
CA VAL A 175 16.19 -7.08 1.25
C VAL A 175 17.59 -6.69 0.76
N ASN A 176 17.89 -5.40 0.65
CA ASN A 176 19.21 -4.92 0.23
C ASN A 176 20.33 -5.34 1.20
N HIS A 177 20.00 -5.52 2.48
CA HIS A 177 20.95 -6.01 3.48
C HIS A 177 21.18 -7.53 3.38
N LEU A 178 20.13 -8.29 3.06
CA LEU A 178 20.15 -9.75 3.05
C LEU A 178 20.58 -10.37 1.71
N CYS A 179 20.34 -9.65 0.62
CA CYS A 179 20.46 -10.18 -0.73
C CYS A 179 21.49 -9.38 -1.54
N THR A 180 22.28 -10.11 -2.33
CA THR A 180 23.23 -9.54 -3.29
C THR A 180 22.89 -10.01 -4.70
N LYS A 181 23.14 -9.16 -5.69
CA LYS A 181 23.07 -9.50 -7.11
C LYS A 181 24.47 -9.46 -7.72
N THR A 182 24.66 -10.23 -8.79
CA THR A 182 25.91 -10.24 -9.55
C THR A 182 25.63 -9.85 -11.01
N ILE A 183 26.20 -8.74 -11.47
CA ILE A 183 26.08 -8.26 -12.85
C ILE A 183 27.49 -8.10 -13.41
N ASN A 184 27.77 -8.74 -14.56
CA ASN A 184 29.08 -8.70 -15.22
C ASN A 184 30.26 -9.04 -14.27
N GLY A 185 30.05 -9.95 -13.33
CA GLY A 185 31.05 -10.38 -12.36
C GLY A 185 31.24 -9.47 -11.13
N ALA A 186 30.56 -8.32 -11.07
CA ALA A 186 30.55 -7.45 -9.89
C ALA A 186 29.34 -7.77 -8.99
N SER A 187 29.60 -7.94 -7.69
CA SER A 187 28.56 -8.17 -6.67
C SER A 187 28.18 -6.87 -5.98
N SER A 188 26.88 -6.61 -5.84
CA SER A 188 26.34 -5.45 -5.12
C SER A 188 25.02 -5.82 -4.41
N PRO A 189 24.49 -4.97 -3.51
CA PRO A 189 23.16 -5.18 -2.93
C PRO A 189 22.07 -5.38 -4.01
N ALA A 190 21.15 -6.31 -3.76
CA ALA A 190 20.07 -6.63 -4.69
C ALA A 190 18.89 -5.66 -4.55
N HIS A 191 19.01 -4.47 -5.13
CA HIS A 191 17.87 -3.56 -5.25
C HIS A 191 16.82 -4.15 -6.20
N ILE A 192 15.59 -4.29 -5.72
CA ILE A 192 14.46 -4.82 -6.50
C ILE A 192 14.23 -3.99 -7.77
N TRP A 193 14.40 -2.67 -7.67
CA TRP A 193 14.26 -1.76 -8.81
C TRP A 193 15.22 -2.08 -9.96
N ASP A 194 16.44 -2.55 -9.66
CA ASP A 194 17.42 -2.82 -10.71
C ASP A 194 17.09 -4.07 -11.53
N ILE A 195 16.23 -4.94 -10.99
CA ILE A 195 15.80 -6.19 -11.62
C ILE A 195 14.43 -6.01 -12.27
N PHE A 196 13.50 -5.35 -11.57
CA PHE A 196 12.09 -5.26 -11.96
C PHE A 196 11.61 -3.86 -12.32
N GLY A 197 12.46 -2.83 -12.21
CA GLY A 197 12.06 -1.43 -12.38
C GLY A 197 11.43 -1.15 -13.75
N GLN A 198 11.95 -1.77 -14.81
CA GLN A 198 11.35 -1.66 -16.15
C GLN A 198 9.94 -2.27 -16.20
N THR A 199 9.73 -3.45 -15.59
CA THR A 199 8.41 -4.08 -15.48
C THR A 199 7.43 -3.20 -14.70
N TYR A 200 7.88 -2.57 -13.61
CA TYR A 200 7.07 -1.60 -12.86
C TYR A 200 6.70 -0.38 -13.72
N LEU A 201 7.64 0.18 -14.48
CA LEU A 201 7.38 1.32 -15.37
C LEU A 201 6.39 0.98 -16.48
N GLU A 202 6.55 -0.18 -17.11
CA GLU A 202 5.64 -0.66 -18.17
C GLU A 202 4.24 -0.91 -17.62
N SER A 203 4.13 -1.56 -16.47
CA SER A 203 2.86 -1.77 -15.77
C SER A 203 2.22 -0.42 -15.44
N LEU A 204 2.94 0.50 -14.79
CA LEU A 204 2.43 1.84 -14.47
C LEU A 204 1.95 2.59 -15.71
N LYS A 205 2.71 2.55 -16.80
CA LYS A 205 2.34 3.19 -18.07
C LYS A 205 1.00 2.66 -18.59
N GLN A 206 0.78 1.34 -18.56
CA GLN A 206 -0.48 0.72 -18.96
C GLN A 206 -1.65 1.18 -18.06
N HIS A 207 -1.43 1.20 -16.75
CA HIS A 207 -2.45 1.58 -15.77
C HIS A 207 -2.83 3.05 -15.85
N ILE A 208 -1.85 3.94 -15.99
CA ILE A 208 -2.07 5.38 -16.17
C ILE A 208 -2.76 5.66 -17.51
N SER A 209 -2.38 4.94 -18.57
CA SER A 209 -3.05 5.05 -19.88
C SER A 209 -4.53 4.70 -19.74
N LYS A 210 -4.84 3.56 -19.12
CA LYS A 210 -6.22 3.11 -18.88
C LYS A 210 -6.99 4.06 -17.95
N ALA A 211 -6.34 4.61 -16.92
CA ALA A 211 -6.95 5.57 -16.00
C ALA A 211 -7.47 6.82 -16.73
N GLY A 212 -6.80 7.26 -17.80
CA GLY A 212 -7.22 8.39 -18.63
C GLY A 212 -8.58 8.20 -19.32
N GLU A 213 -9.02 6.96 -19.49
CA GLU A 213 -10.32 6.61 -20.07
C GLU A 213 -11.34 6.23 -18.98
N VAL A 214 -10.90 5.43 -18.02
CA VAL A 214 -11.76 4.85 -16.99
C VAL A 214 -12.33 5.90 -16.04
N PHE A 215 -11.51 6.83 -15.56
CA PHE A 215 -11.95 7.86 -14.60
C PHE A 215 -13.05 8.78 -15.17
N PRO A 216 -12.86 9.43 -16.34
CA PRO A 216 -13.93 10.20 -16.95
C PRO A 216 -15.12 9.33 -17.38
N GLY A 217 -14.86 8.06 -17.72
CA GLY A 217 -15.90 7.05 -18.01
C GLY A 217 -16.90 6.91 -16.86
N TYR A 218 -16.43 6.72 -15.62
CA TYR A 218 -17.32 6.62 -14.45
C TYR A 218 -18.21 7.85 -14.27
N VAL A 219 -17.61 9.05 -14.38
CA VAL A 219 -18.36 10.31 -14.28
C VAL A 219 -19.41 10.41 -15.39
N ASN A 220 -19.06 10.05 -16.62
CA ASN A 220 -19.98 10.09 -17.75
C ASN A 220 -21.11 9.04 -17.62
N SER A 221 -20.83 7.84 -17.13
CA SER A 221 -21.85 6.82 -16.86
C SER A 221 -22.88 7.30 -15.83
N TYR A 222 -22.45 7.99 -14.77
CA TYR A 222 -23.39 8.65 -13.86
C TYR A 222 -24.21 9.74 -14.57
N ARG A 223 -23.54 10.65 -15.30
CA ARG A 223 -24.21 11.76 -16.00
C ARG A 223 -25.25 11.29 -17.02
N THR A 224 -25.01 10.14 -17.64
CA THR A 224 -25.90 9.48 -18.59
C THR A 224 -26.86 8.47 -17.93
N ARG A 225 -26.92 8.44 -16.59
CA ARG A 225 -27.82 7.60 -15.77
C ARG A 225 -27.64 6.09 -15.94
N GLN A 226 -26.45 5.64 -16.32
CA GLN A 226 -26.11 4.22 -16.41
C GLN A 226 -25.79 3.61 -15.05
N ILE A 227 -25.24 4.40 -14.13
CA ILE A 227 -24.91 3.99 -12.75
C ILE A 227 -25.38 5.05 -11.74
N PRO A 228 -25.71 4.67 -10.50
CA PRO A 228 -26.06 5.61 -9.43
C PRO A 228 -24.83 6.39 -8.93
N LEU A 229 -25.08 7.48 -8.18
CA LEU A 229 -24.04 8.36 -7.65
C LEU A 229 -23.07 7.62 -6.72
N GLU A 230 -23.60 6.76 -5.84
CA GLU A 230 -22.81 6.00 -4.86
C GLU A 230 -21.82 5.05 -5.55
N GLU A 231 -22.28 4.33 -6.58
CA GLU A 231 -21.44 3.44 -7.37
C GLU A 231 -20.35 4.22 -8.14
N MET A 232 -20.71 5.34 -8.76
CA MET A 232 -19.73 6.20 -9.43
C MET A 232 -18.66 6.70 -8.46
N TRP A 233 -19.07 7.17 -7.28
CA TRP A 233 -18.14 7.68 -6.27
C TRP A 233 -17.22 6.58 -5.75
N GLY A 234 -17.76 5.40 -5.40
CA GLY A 234 -16.97 4.25 -4.98
C GLY A 234 -15.95 3.80 -6.03
N ASN A 235 -16.34 3.80 -7.31
CA ASN A 235 -15.44 3.48 -8.42
C ASN A 235 -14.31 4.52 -8.57
N VAL A 236 -14.60 5.82 -8.45
CA VAL A 236 -13.58 6.88 -8.50
C VAL A 236 -12.62 6.78 -7.31
N GLN A 237 -13.12 6.54 -6.09
CA GLN A 237 -12.29 6.36 -4.90
C GLN A 237 -11.36 5.15 -5.06
N SER A 238 -11.91 3.99 -5.42
CA SER A 238 -11.15 2.75 -5.58
C SER A 238 -10.10 2.85 -6.70
N ALA A 239 -10.45 3.45 -7.84
CA ALA A 239 -9.49 3.63 -8.94
C ALA A 239 -8.38 4.64 -8.56
N THR A 240 -8.71 5.69 -7.79
CA THR A 240 -7.72 6.64 -7.26
C THR A 240 -6.75 5.94 -6.32
N GLU A 241 -7.26 5.19 -5.34
CA GLU A 241 -6.45 4.40 -4.41
C GLU A 241 -5.48 3.49 -5.16
N HIS A 242 -6.02 2.65 -6.04
CA HIS A 242 -5.23 1.65 -6.75
C HIS A 242 -4.10 2.27 -7.56
N LEU A 243 -4.40 3.30 -8.36
CA LEU A 243 -3.40 3.94 -9.20
C LEU A 243 -2.23 4.50 -8.37
N PHE A 244 -2.54 5.15 -7.23
CA PHE A 244 -1.52 5.74 -6.39
C PHE A 244 -0.77 4.69 -5.55
N VAL A 245 -1.41 3.59 -5.15
CA VAL A 245 -0.75 2.45 -4.50
C VAL A 245 0.26 1.81 -5.47
N MET A 246 -0.11 1.57 -6.73
CA MET A 246 0.85 1.05 -7.72
C MET A 246 2.04 1.99 -7.93
N TYR A 247 1.76 3.30 -8.02
CA TYR A 247 2.83 4.29 -8.13
C TYR A 247 3.76 4.27 -6.92
N ILE A 248 3.20 4.18 -5.72
CA ILE A 248 3.98 4.31 -4.51
C ILE A 248 4.89 3.12 -4.29
N HIS A 249 4.45 1.91 -4.65
CA HIS A 249 5.32 0.73 -4.66
C HIS A 249 6.53 0.94 -5.56
N ALA A 250 6.30 1.32 -6.83
CA ALA A 250 7.37 1.60 -7.77
C ALA A 250 8.31 2.72 -7.26
N ARG A 251 7.75 3.78 -6.67
CA ARG A 251 8.52 4.91 -6.13
C ARG A 251 9.39 4.52 -4.94
N ALA A 252 8.87 3.75 -3.98
CA ALA A 252 9.62 3.30 -2.82
C ALA A 252 10.83 2.45 -3.24
N LEU A 253 10.61 1.50 -4.17
CA LEU A 253 11.67 0.67 -4.71
C LEU A 253 12.72 1.47 -5.48
N ALA A 254 12.29 2.47 -6.26
CA ALA A 254 13.19 3.37 -6.96
C ALA A 254 14.00 4.28 -6.02
N ASP A 255 13.38 4.84 -4.96
CA ASP A 255 14.09 5.62 -3.95
C ASP A 255 15.14 4.77 -3.22
N ALA A 256 14.90 3.47 -3.05
CA ALA A 256 15.83 2.57 -2.36
C ALA A 256 17.14 2.31 -3.11
N THR A 257 17.27 2.70 -4.39
CA THR A 257 18.56 2.65 -5.12
C THR A 257 19.46 3.83 -4.75
N GLY A 258 18.90 4.90 -4.18
CA GLY A 258 19.58 6.17 -3.96
C GLY A 258 19.76 7.02 -5.23
N GLU A 259 19.29 6.54 -6.39
CA GLU A 259 19.37 7.26 -7.65
C GLU A 259 18.11 8.11 -7.90
N GLU A 260 18.28 9.24 -8.59
CA GLU A 260 17.13 10.03 -9.03
C GLU A 260 16.46 9.38 -10.23
N VAL A 261 15.47 8.53 -9.94
CA VAL A 261 14.63 7.91 -10.97
C VAL A 261 13.40 8.77 -11.26
N LEU A 262 13.22 9.21 -12.49
CA LEU A 262 12.04 9.97 -12.91
C LEU A 262 10.90 9.03 -13.33
N ILE A 263 10.01 8.66 -12.40
CA ILE A 263 8.85 7.80 -12.74
C ILE A 263 7.76 8.64 -13.43
N PHE A 264 7.02 9.46 -12.67
CA PHE A 264 5.96 10.31 -13.22
C PHE A 264 6.48 11.44 -14.11
N ASP A 265 7.73 11.85 -13.89
CA ASP A 265 8.39 12.85 -14.74
C ASP A 265 9.10 12.24 -15.95
N SER A 266 9.09 10.92 -16.13
CA SER A 266 9.56 10.32 -17.39
C SER A 266 8.75 10.87 -18.57
N PRO A 267 9.38 11.15 -19.72
CA PRO A 267 8.66 11.62 -20.91
C PRO A 267 7.51 10.69 -21.32
N GLU A 268 7.67 9.39 -21.13
CA GLU A 268 6.64 8.41 -21.53
C GLU A 268 5.39 8.43 -20.64
N ILE A 269 5.55 8.63 -19.33
CA ILE A 269 4.42 8.66 -18.40
C ILE A 269 3.80 10.07 -18.38
N LYS A 270 4.63 11.11 -18.35
CA LYS A 270 4.19 12.50 -18.24
C LYS A 270 3.27 12.95 -19.38
N GLN A 271 3.43 12.34 -20.56
CA GLN A 271 2.62 12.64 -21.75
C GLN A 271 1.30 11.84 -21.81
N LEU A 272 1.06 10.92 -20.88
CA LEU A 272 -0.18 10.16 -20.86
C LEU A 272 -1.38 11.07 -20.53
N PRO A 273 -2.56 10.84 -21.14
CA PRO A 273 -3.71 11.71 -20.98
C PRO A 273 -4.11 11.95 -19.51
N PHE A 274 -4.04 10.91 -18.68
CA PHE A 274 -4.34 11.03 -17.25
C PHE A 274 -3.41 12.01 -16.55
N MET A 275 -2.10 11.89 -16.81
CA MET A 275 -1.10 12.75 -16.18
C MET A 275 -1.25 14.21 -16.62
N GLN A 276 -1.46 14.42 -17.91
CA GLN A 276 -1.62 15.76 -18.47
C GLN A 276 -2.89 16.45 -17.94
N ARG A 277 -4.00 15.72 -17.78
CA ARG A 277 -5.29 16.34 -17.44
C ARG A 277 -5.51 16.44 -15.94
N TYR A 278 -5.15 15.42 -15.18
CA TYR A 278 -5.65 15.23 -13.81
C TYR A 278 -4.60 15.40 -12.70
N THR A 279 -3.31 15.17 -12.96
CA THR A 279 -2.28 15.12 -11.88
C THR A 279 -1.33 16.33 -11.85
N GLN A 280 -1.74 17.48 -12.41
CA GLN A 280 -0.89 18.67 -12.45
C GLN A 280 -0.82 19.38 -11.09
N GLY A 281 0.35 19.96 -10.76
CA GLY A 281 0.51 20.88 -9.63
C GLY A 281 0.60 20.19 -8.26
N SER A 282 -0.54 20.07 -7.56
CA SER A 282 -0.59 19.61 -6.16
C SER A 282 -0.11 18.16 -5.99
N THR A 283 -0.30 17.30 -6.98
CA THR A 283 0.17 15.91 -6.95
C THR A 283 1.69 15.83 -6.81
N THR A 284 2.47 16.56 -7.62
CA THR A 284 3.94 16.57 -7.50
C THR A 284 4.38 17.07 -6.13
N THR A 285 3.70 18.07 -5.57
CA THR A 285 3.99 18.58 -4.23
C THR A 285 3.75 17.51 -3.16
N PHE A 286 2.60 16.83 -3.21
CA PHE A 286 2.28 15.73 -2.31
C PHE A 286 3.33 14.61 -2.40
N LEU A 287 3.64 14.14 -3.60
CA LEU A 287 4.57 13.03 -3.83
C LEU A 287 6.00 13.35 -3.34
N ASN A 288 6.41 14.61 -3.42
CA ASN A 288 7.71 15.04 -2.91
C ASN A 288 7.75 15.24 -1.39
N ARG A 289 6.62 15.29 -0.68
CA ARG A 289 6.62 15.53 0.77
C ARG A 289 6.99 14.30 1.58
N PHE A 290 6.38 13.13 1.34
CA PHE A 290 6.74 11.94 2.13
C PHE A 290 8.19 11.49 1.88
N ARG A 291 8.76 11.75 0.69
CA ARG A 291 10.18 11.47 0.35
C ARG A 291 11.20 12.27 1.17
N ARG A 292 10.78 13.32 1.88
CA ARG A 292 11.67 14.15 2.73
C ARG A 292 11.95 13.54 4.09
N HIS A 293 11.17 12.53 4.45
CA HIS A 293 11.18 11.93 5.76
C HIS A 293 11.94 10.59 5.68
N SER A 294 12.69 10.27 6.74
CA SER A 294 13.44 9.01 6.82
C SER A 294 12.49 7.81 6.82
N PRO A 295 12.77 6.70 6.12
CA PRO A 295 11.99 5.47 6.24
C PRO A 295 12.02 4.87 7.65
N LEU A 296 13.07 5.17 8.43
CA LEU A 296 13.23 4.78 9.83
C LEU A 296 12.74 5.90 10.76
N LEU A 297 11.43 6.17 10.73
CA LEU A 297 10.82 7.19 11.61
C LEU A 297 10.86 6.75 13.08
N SER A 298 11.10 7.72 13.97
CA SER A 298 10.79 7.57 15.40
C SER A 298 9.31 7.85 15.67
N VAL A 299 8.81 7.41 16.83
CA VAL A 299 7.40 7.64 17.22
C VAL A 299 7.04 9.13 17.15
N ASP A 300 7.90 10.00 17.68
CA ASP A 300 7.69 11.45 17.64
C ASP A 300 7.73 12.04 16.22
N SER A 301 8.50 11.44 15.32
CA SER A 301 8.63 11.90 13.94
C SER A 301 7.45 11.47 13.08
N TRP A 302 6.78 10.36 13.43
CA TRP A 302 5.63 9.85 12.70
C TRP A 302 4.48 10.87 12.63
N ARG A 303 4.12 11.44 13.78
CA ARG A 303 3.07 12.45 13.85
C ARG A 303 3.39 13.68 13.01
N LYS A 304 4.63 14.17 13.08
CA LYS A 304 5.09 15.34 12.29
C LYS A 304 5.05 15.06 10.79
N MET A 305 5.40 13.85 10.38
CA MET A 305 5.29 13.41 9.00
C MET A 305 3.82 13.40 8.53
N GLU A 306 2.90 12.84 9.31
CA GLU A 306 1.47 12.87 8.94
C GLU A 306 0.91 14.31 8.89
N GLU A 307 1.28 15.17 9.85
CA GLU A 307 0.88 16.58 9.87
C GLU A 307 1.39 17.36 8.64
N ASP A 308 2.54 16.97 8.07
CA ASP A 308 3.09 17.55 6.84
C ASP A 308 2.46 16.97 5.55
N VAL A 309 2.33 15.65 5.48
CA VAL A 309 1.99 14.94 4.24
C VAL A 309 0.48 14.89 4.00
N ILE A 310 -0.34 14.68 5.03
CA ILE A 310 -1.79 14.49 4.89
C ILE A 310 -2.49 15.69 4.25
N PRO A 311 -2.23 16.95 4.66
CA PRO A 311 -2.88 18.10 4.02
C PRO A 311 -2.50 18.24 2.53
N ALA A 312 -1.27 17.87 2.16
CA ALA A 312 -0.84 17.91 0.77
C ALA A 312 -1.51 16.82 -0.08
N GLY A 313 -1.64 15.61 0.46
CA GLY A 313 -2.38 14.53 -0.21
C GLY A 313 -3.87 14.81 -0.32
N GLU A 314 -4.49 15.40 0.72
CA GLU A 314 -5.87 15.88 0.66
C GLU A 314 -6.08 16.84 -0.52
N LEU A 315 -5.20 17.84 -0.65
CA LEU A 315 -5.25 18.81 -1.74
C LEU A 315 -5.03 18.15 -3.11
N ALA A 316 -4.08 17.21 -3.20
CA ALA A 316 -3.79 16.49 -4.44
C ALA A 316 -4.98 15.67 -4.93
N PHE A 317 -5.59 14.86 -4.06
CA PHE A 317 -6.74 14.03 -4.44
C PHE A 317 -7.98 14.85 -4.77
N LYS A 318 -8.29 15.89 -3.97
CA LYS A 318 -9.42 16.77 -4.27
C LYS A 318 -9.23 17.54 -5.58
N GLU A 319 -8.01 17.91 -5.94
CA GLU A 319 -7.73 18.54 -7.23
C GLU A 319 -7.92 17.58 -8.41
N ILE A 320 -7.48 16.32 -8.27
CA ILE A 320 -7.76 15.26 -9.25
C ILE A 320 -9.27 15.11 -9.43
N TRP A 321 -10.02 14.95 -8.34
CA TRP A 321 -11.48 14.78 -8.39
C TRP A 321 -12.19 16.00 -8.98
N ARG A 322 -11.75 17.22 -8.63
CA ARG A 322 -12.27 18.46 -9.22
C ARG A 322 -12.08 18.50 -10.73
N ARG A 323 -10.91 18.08 -11.24
CA ARG A 323 -10.64 18.01 -12.68
C ARG A 323 -11.45 16.92 -13.40
N LEU A 324 -11.92 15.91 -12.68
CA LEU A 324 -12.91 14.96 -13.18
C LEU A 324 -14.34 15.52 -13.23
N GLY A 325 -14.55 16.74 -12.75
CA GLY A 325 -15.87 17.36 -12.65
C GLY A 325 -16.60 17.05 -11.35
N LEU A 326 -15.89 16.67 -10.28
CA LEU A 326 -16.47 16.38 -8.96
C LEU A 326 -16.14 17.50 -7.98
N GLU A 327 -17.16 18.26 -7.59
CA GLU A 327 -17.04 19.27 -6.53
C GLU A 327 -17.81 18.83 -5.29
N PHE A 328 -17.27 19.16 -4.11
CA PHE A 328 -17.80 18.69 -2.83
C PHE A 328 -18.18 19.86 -1.93
N GLN A 329 -19.39 19.79 -1.38
CA GLN A 329 -19.83 20.69 -0.30
C GLN A 329 -20.05 19.84 0.94
N GLU A 330 -19.22 20.05 1.96
CA GLU A 330 -19.28 19.31 3.22
C GLU A 330 -19.86 20.22 4.31
N THR A 331 -20.79 19.70 5.10
CA THR A 331 -21.36 20.41 6.25
C THR A 331 -20.89 19.76 7.54
N ALA A 332 -20.02 20.46 8.26
CA ALA A 332 -19.71 20.14 9.64
C ALA A 332 -20.82 20.68 10.55
N PRO A 333 -21.21 19.98 11.64
CA PRO A 333 -20.63 18.73 12.16
C PRO A 333 -21.36 17.45 11.71
N GLN A 334 -22.41 17.53 10.88
CA GLN A 334 -23.30 16.39 10.60
C GLN A 334 -22.67 15.25 9.76
N LYS A 335 -21.40 15.38 9.35
CA LYS A 335 -20.72 14.46 8.41
C LYS A 335 -21.53 14.21 7.13
N SER A 336 -22.36 15.17 6.73
CA SER A 336 -23.09 15.13 5.47
C SER A 336 -22.31 15.89 4.41
N TYR A 337 -22.43 15.41 3.17
CA TYR A 337 -21.80 16.04 2.03
C TYR A 337 -22.68 15.95 0.79
N LYS A 338 -22.45 16.86 -0.15
CA LYS A 338 -23.07 16.89 -1.47
C LYS A 338 -21.97 16.79 -2.52
N ILE A 339 -22.15 15.90 -3.48
CA ILE A 339 -21.33 15.84 -4.70
C ILE A 339 -22.07 16.59 -5.81
N ILE A 340 -21.42 17.60 -6.37
CA ILE A 340 -21.85 18.28 -7.60
C ILE A 340 -21.04 17.67 -8.74
N VAL A 341 -21.75 17.12 -9.72
CA VAL A 341 -21.12 16.40 -10.84
C VAL A 341 -21.31 17.18 -12.14
N SER A 342 -20.19 17.52 -12.78
CA SER A 342 -20.09 18.21 -14.06
C SER A 342 -19.27 17.38 -15.06
N ALA A 343 -19.03 17.91 -16.26
CA ALA A 343 -18.18 17.24 -17.23
C ALA A 343 -16.72 17.25 -16.78
N PRO A 344 -15.95 16.15 -16.97
CA PRO A 344 -14.50 16.18 -16.81
C PRO A 344 -13.87 17.28 -17.66
N ALA A 345 -12.85 17.95 -17.10
CA ALA A 345 -12.11 19.04 -17.75
C ALA A 345 -11.18 18.58 -18.88
#